data_AF-A0A7C2VYN7-F1
#
_entry.id   AF-A0A7C2VYN7-F1
#
_cell.length_a   1.000
_cell.length_b   1.000
_cell.length_c   1.000
_cell.angle_alpha   90.00
_cell.angle_beta   90.00
_cell.angle_gamma   90.00
#
_symmetry.space_group_name_H-M   'P 1'
#
loop_
_entity.id
_entity.type
_entity.pdbx_description
1 polymer ?
#
loop_
_entity_poly.entity_id
_entity_poly.type
_entity_poly.pdbx_seq_one_letter_code
_entity_poly.pdbx_strand_id
1 'polypeptide(L)' 'GLLVGWLNELLYLHEVKGMLFSQFEPKLTKGRVEGKTRGEPFDPSRHEILTPVKAVTYHGLELKREEGHWEATLIFDV' A
#
# COMPACT_ATOMS: atom_id res chain seq x y z
N GLY A 1 -13.52 -0.47 2.52
CA GLY A 1 -12.64 -1.61 2.21
C GLY A 1 -11.31 -1.41 2.89
N LEU A 2 -10.93 -2.32 3.79
CA LEU A 2 -9.75 -2.14 4.66
C LEU A 2 -8.44 -2.05 3.88
N LEU A 3 -8.27 -2.88 2.84
CA LEU A 3 -7.07 -2.87 2.00
C LEU A 3 -6.90 -1.53 1.28
N VAL A 4 -7.92 -1.08 0.56
CA VAL A 4 -7.90 0.20 -0.18
C VAL A 4 -7.66 1.38 0.77
N GLY A 5 -8.32 1.40 1.93
CA GLY A 5 -8.10 2.45 2.94
C GLY A 5 -6.67 2.45 3.47
N TRP A 6 -6.12 1.28 3.78
CA TRP A 6 -4.75 1.15 4.29
C TRP A 6 -3.69 1.55 3.27
N LEU A 7 -3.84 1.15 2.01
CA LEU A 7 -2.92 1.55 0.95
C LEU A 7 -3.00 3.06 0.66
N ASN A 8 -4.19 3.67 0.73
CA ASN A 8 -4.32 5.13 0.62
C ASN A 8 -3.65 5.87 1.78
N GLU A 9 -3.69 5.34 3.01
CA GLU A 9 -2.97 5.94 4.14
C GLU A 9 -1.44 5.88 3.92
N LEU A 10 -0.92 4.77 3.39
CA LEU A 10 0.49 4.67 3.02
C LEU A 10 0.87 5.64 1.90
N LEU A 11 0.00 5.81 0.91
CA LEU A 11 0.18 6.79 -0.15
C LEU A 11 0.20 8.22 0.42
N TYR A 12 -0.73 8.55 1.31
CA TYR A 12 -0.74 9.84 2.01
C TYR A 12 0.57 10.10 2.77
N LEU A 13 1.09 9.10 3.50
CA LEU A 13 2.38 9.23 4.19
C LEU A 13 3.53 9.42 3.20
N HIS A 14 3.48 8.76 2.05
CA HIS A 14 4.46 8.99 0.99
C HIS A 14 4.43 10.43 0.48
N GLU A 15 3.26 10.92 0.07
CA GLU A 15 3.12 12.25 -0.54
C GLU A 15 3.36 13.39 0.45
N VAL A 16 2.85 13.26 1.67
CA VAL A 16 2.85 14.35 2.66
C VAL A 16 4.07 14.30 3.57
N LYS A 17 4.61 13.12 3.86
CA LYS A 17 5.79 12.96 4.72
C LYS A 17 7.06 12.60 3.95
N GLY A 18 6.98 12.39 2.63
CA GLY A 18 8.12 12.02 1.80
C GLY A 18 8.72 10.67 2.19
N MET A 19 7.92 9.74 2.69
CA MET A 19 8.40 8.42 3.12
C MET A 19 8.32 7.40 1.99
N LEU A 20 9.33 6.55 1.85
CA LEU A 20 9.29 5.34 1.03
C LEU A 20 9.21 4.12 1.94
N PHE A 21 8.36 3.16 1.60
CA PHE A 21 8.17 1.92 2.36
C PHE A 21 8.56 0.71 1.52
N SER A 22 9.28 -0.23 2.11
CA SER A 22 9.79 -1.43 1.42
C SER A 22 9.34 -2.74 2.09
N GLN A 23 8.85 -2.70 3.32
CA GLN A 23 8.35 -3.88 4.02
C GLN A 23 7.07 -3.53 4.79
N PHE A 24 6.14 -4.48 4.80
CA PHE A 24 4.82 -4.31 5.38
C PHE A 24 4.42 -5.56 6.17
N GLU A 25 3.96 -5.35 7.40
CA GLU A 25 3.44 -6.41 8.28
C GLU A 25 2.02 -6.04 8.75
N PRO A 26 1.01 -6.09 7.86
CA PRO A 26 -0.36 -5.81 8.23
C PRO A 26 -0.97 -6.96 9.02
N LYS A 27 -1.78 -6.61 10.02
CA LYS A 27 -2.61 -7.49 10.82
C LYS A 27 -4.05 -7.05 10.68
N LEU A 28 -4.88 -7.98 10.24
CA LEU A 28 -6.32 -7.78 10.13
C LEU A 28 -6.99 -8.24 11.43
N THR A 29 -7.79 -7.36 12.01
CA THR A 29 -8.73 -7.68 13.09
C THR A 29 -10.16 -7.41 12.61
N LYS A 30 -11.18 -7.72 13.41
CA LYS A 30 -12.57 -7.48 13.02
C LYS A 30 -12.80 -6.01 12.69
N GLY A 31 -12.89 -5.70 11.38
CA GLY A 31 -13.17 -4.36 10.88
C GLY A 31 -12.01 -3.36 10.97
N ARG A 32 -10.78 -3.80 11.25
CA ARG A 32 -9.61 -2.91 11.33
C ARG A 32 -8.37 -3.57 10.76
N VAL A 33 -7.49 -2.73 10.24
CA VAL A 33 -6.13 -3.09 9.82
C VAL A 33 -5.14 -2.29 10.66
N GLU A 34 -4.18 -2.99 11.24
CA GLU A 34 -3.03 -2.39 11.94
C GLU A 34 -1.78 -2.96 11.28
N GLY A 35 -0.81 -2.12 10.93
CA GLY A 35 0.39 -2.61 10.26
C GLY A 35 1.63 -1.93 10.77
N LYS A 36 2.74 -2.68 10.81
CA LYS A 36 4.07 -2.08 10.89
C LYS A 36 4.62 -1.97 9.49
N THR A 37 5.27 -0.86 9.19
CA THR A 37 6.01 -0.67 7.94
C THR A 37 7.45 -0.33 8.25
N ARG A 38 8.35 -0.73 7.35
CA ARG A 38 9.74 -0.26 7.34
C ARG A 38 10.00 0.50 6.07
N GLY A 39 10.82 1.53 6.20
CA GLY A 39 11.02 2.51 5.17
C GLY A 39 12.00 3.60 5.62
N GLU A 40 12.18 4.58 4.76
CA GLU A 40 13.05 5.72 4.98
C GLU A 40 12.51 6.96 4.24
N PRO A 41 12.94 8.17 4.62
CA PRO A 41 12.66 9.35 3.82
C PRO A 41 13.20 9.20 2.40
N PHE A 42 12.47 9.75 1.44
CA PHE A 42 12.90 9.85 0.05
C PHE A 42 14.21 10.64 -0.04
N ASP A 43 15.10 10.13 -0.88
CA ASP A 43 16.42 10.71 -1.12
C ASP A 43 16.69 10.60 -2.62
N PRO A 44 16.66 11.71 -3.38
CA PRO A 44 16.80 11.70 -4.83
C PRO A 44 18.18 11.25 -5.31
N SER A 45 19.19 11.19 -4.43
CA SER A 45 20.52 10.66 -4.77
C SER A 45 20.57 9.12 -4.78
N ARG A 46 19.62 8.48 -4.08
CA ARG A 46 19.56 7.02 -3.87
C ARG A 46 18.32 6.39 -4.49
N HIS A 47 17.25 7.16 -4.65
CA HIS A 47 15.92 6.68 -5.01
C HIS A 47 15.43 7.35 -6.29
N GLU A 48 15.01 6.52 -7.24
CA GLU A 48 14.35 6.95 -8.48
C GLU A 48 12.87 6.57 -8.44
N ILE A 49 11.98 7.53 -8.69
CA ILE A 49 10.54 7.29 -8.82
C ILE A 49 10.20 7.13 -10.29
N LEU A 50 9.96 5.89 -10.71
CA LEU A 50 9.64 5.58 -12.10
C LEU A 50 8.20 5.93 -12.48
N THR A 51 7.25 5.68 -11.58
CA THR A 51 5.83 5.91 -11.82
C THR A 51 5.16 6.32 -10.50
N PRO A 52 4.81 7.59 -10.34
CA PRO A 52 4.06 8.06 -9.18
C PRO A 52 2.68 7.40 -9.17
N VAL A 53 2.24 6.92 -8.00
CA VAL A 53 0.85 6.49 -7.79
C VAL A 53 0.06 7.71 -7.31
N LYS A 54 -1.09 7.98 -7.94
CA LYS A 54 -1.99 9.10 -7.59
C LYS A 54 -3.09 8.69 -6.63
N ALA A 55 -3.60 7.46 -6.77
CA ALA A 55 -4.68 6.97 -5.93
C ALA A 55 -4.73 5.45 -5.90
N VAL A 56 -5.24 4.92 -4.79
CA VAL A 56 -5.61 3.51 -4.66
C VAL A 56 -7.13 3.41 -4.67
N THR A 57 -7.69 2.74 -5.68
CA THR A 57 -9.15 2.64 -5.85
C THR A 57 -9.62 1.20 -5.74
N TYR A 58 -10.94 0.98 -5.81
CA TYR A 58 -11.51 -0.36 -5.93
C TYR A 58 -11.47 -0.90 -7.37
N HIS A 59 -10.89 -0.15 -8.31
CA HIS A 59 -10.83 -0.57 -9.71
C HIS A 59 -9.94 -1.80 -9.85
N GLY A 60 -10.47 -2.83 -10.50
CA GLY A 60 -9.79 -4.12 -10.63
C GLY A 60 -9.56 -4.84 -9.31
N LEU A 61 -10.21 -4.44 -8.20
CA LEU A 61 -10.05 -5.13 -6.92
C LEU A 61 -10.67 -6.53 -7.01
N GLU A 62 -9.84 -7.54 -6.86
CA GLU A 62 -10.22 -8.93 -6.76
C GLU A 62 -9.57 -9.55 -5.52
N LEU A 63 -10.36 -10.29 -4.74
CA LEU A 63 -9.89 -11.04 -3.57
C LEU A 63 -10.19 -12.52 -3.79
N LYS A 64 -9.13 -13.32 -3.88
CA LYS A 64 -9.23 -14.77 -4.06
C LYS A 64 -8.59 -15.49 -2.90
N ARG A 65 -9.10 -16.68 -2.60
CA ARG A 65 -8.48 -17.59 -1.64
C ARG A 65 -8.05 -18.83 -2.38
N GLU A 66 -6.75 -19.00 -2.54
CA GLU A 66 -6.14 -20.13 -3.25
C GLU A 66 -5.15 -20.81 -2.31
N GLU A 67 -5.11 -22.14 -2.33
CA GLU A 67 -4.12 -22.96 -1.59
C GLU A 67 -3.86 -22.53 -0.13
N GLY A 68 -4.92 -22.08 0.57
CA GLY A 68 -4.85 -21.67 1.98
C GLY A 68 -4.37 -20.24 2.23
N HIS A 69 -4.00 -19.46 1.21
CA HIS A 69 -3.64 -18.05 1.32
C HIS A 69 -4.69 -17.14 0.66
N TRP A 70 -4.62 -15.85 0.97
CA TRP A 70 -5.43 -14.82 0.32
C TRP A 70 -4.58 -14.07 -0.69
N GLU A 71 -5.08 -13.92 -1.90
CA GLU A 71 -4.51 -13.11 -2.96
C GLU A 71 -5.41 -11.90 -3.21
N ALA A 72 -4.79 -10.74 -3.39
CA ALA A 72 -5.47 -9.50 -3.70
C ALA A 72 -4.83 -8.88 -4.95
N THR A 73 -5.65 -8.65 -5.96
CA THR A 73 -5.26 -7.91 -7.17
C THR A 73 -6.01 -6.59 -7.18
N LEU A 74 -5.33 -5.50 -7.50
CA LEU A 74 -5.94 -4.17 -7.63
C LEU A 74 -5.13 -3.33 -8.62
N ILE A 75 -5.77 -2.34 -9.23
CA ILE A 75 -5.13 -1.44 -10.19
C ILE A 75 -4.93 -0.08 -9.52
N PHE A 76 -3.69 0.41 -9.58
CA PHE A 76 -3.33 1.76 -9.13
C PHE A 76 -3.63 2.79 -10.23
N ASP A 77 -4.08 3.97 -9.80
CA ASP A 77 -4.14 5.14 -10.67
C ASP A 77 -2.77 5.85 -10.62
N VAL A 78 -2.23 6.22 -11.77
CA VAL A 78 -0.85 6.74 -11.96
C VAL A 78 -0.83 8.04 -12.73
#